data_AF-A0A922SN82-F1
#
_entry.id   AF-A0A922SN82-F1
#
_cell.length_a   1.000
_cell.length_b   1.000
_cell.length_c   1.000
_cell.angle_alpha   90.00
_cell.angle_beta   90.00
_cell.angle_gamma   90.00
#
_symmetry.space_group_name_H-M   'P 1'
#
loop_
_entity.id
_entity.type
_entity.pdbx_description
1 polymer ?
#
loop_
_entity_poly.entity_id
_entity_poly.type
_entity_poly.pdbx_seq_one_letter_code
_entity_poly.pdbx_strand_id
1 'polypeptide(L)'
;MEQLSSNGVSNIVVNSVNYSLLTSRLSFDIELPLIDMGVGTGSVETTVFGRNFTMNSSGKVAVQRMRFVGQIRFVVNIIPKISISARSSDIDFTMDGIEVSAQ
;
A
#
# COMPACT_ATOMS: atom_id res chain seq x y z
N MET A 1 -4.57 -1.73 24.02
CA MET A 1 -4.55 -2.48 22.76
C MET A 1 -5.15 -1.56 21.71
N GLU A 2 -4.33 -1.06 20.79
CA GLU A 2 -4.79 -0.15 19.73
C GLU A 2 -5.53 -0.97 18.68
N GLN A 3 -6.82 -0.70 18.53
CA GLN A 3 -7.67 -1.37 17.56
C GLN A 3 -7.52 -0.64 16.23
N LEU A 4 -6.54 -1.05 15.42
CA LEU A 4 -6.39 -0.61 14.04
C LEU A 4 -7.55 -1.20 13.21
N SER A 5 -8.62 -0.41 13.06
CA SER A 5 -9.73 -0.72 12.17
C SER A 5 -9.43 -0.13 10.79
N SER A 6 -9.15 -1.01 9.82
CA SER A 6 -8.98 -0.66 8.41
C SER A 6 -10.28 -0.96 7.68
N ASN A 7 -11.13 0.05 7.50
CA ASN A 7 -12.32 -0.04 6.66
C ASN A 7 -12.00 0.61 5.31
N GLY A 8 -11.99 -0.16 4.22
CA GLY A 8 -11.66 0.39 2.88
C GLY A 8 -11.11 -0.62 1.88
N VAL A 9 -10.57 -1.76 2.31
CA VAL A 9 -10.00 -2.78 1.41
C VAL A 9 -11.07 -3.50 0.57
N SER A 10 -12.37 -3.24 0.79
CA SER A 10 -13.47 -4.01 0.18
C SER A 10 -13.81 -3.66 -1.27
N ASN A 11 -13.18 -2.66 -1.90
CA ASN A 11 -13.50 -2.27 -3.28
C ASN A 11 -12.26 -2.04 -4.16
N ILE A 12 -11.31 -2.97 -4.09
CA ILE A 12 -10.10 -3.00 -4.95
C ILE A 12 -10.53 -3.13 -6.41
N VAL A 13 -10.18 -2.15 -7.24
CA VAL A 13 -10.42 -2.17 -8.68
C VAL A 13 -9.15 -2.67 -9.37
N VAL A 14 -9.28 -3.78 -10.10
CA VAL A 14 -8.22 -4.27 -10.97
C VAL A 14 -8.49 -3.74 -12.38
N ASN A 15 -7.79 -2.68 -12.77
CA ASN A 15 -7.95 -2.05 -14.08
C ASN A 15 -7.40 -2.96 -15.19
N SER A 16 -6.22 -3.55 -14.97
CA SER A 16 -5.65 -4.51 -15.90
C SER A 16 -4.66 -5.45 -15.22
N VAL A 17 -4.64 -6.70 -15.70
CA VAL A 17 -3.57 -7.66 -15.43
C VAL A 17 -3.28 -8.35 -16.75
N ASN A 18 -2.06 -8.19 -17.25
CA ASN A 18 -1.63 -8.78 -18.51
C ASN A 18 -0.34 -9.56 -18.31
N TYR A 19 -0.34 -10.82 -18.73
CA TYR A 19 0.86 -11.63 -18.77
C TYR A 19 1.23 -11.97 -20.21
N SER A 20 2.42 -11.55 -20.61
CA SER A 20 3.00 -11.83 -21.92
C SER A 20 4.05 -12.93 -21.79
N LEU A 21 3.74 -14.12 -22.30
CA LEU A 21 4.67 -15.26 -22.35
C LEU A 21 5.92 -14.94 -23.17
N LEU A 22 5.73 -14.29 -24.33
CA LEU A 22 6.81 -13.90 -25.25
C LEU A 22 7.86 -13.01 -24.58
N THR A 23 7.43 -12.07 -23.74
CA THR A 23 8.34 -11.14 -23.04
C THR A 23 8.62 -11.55 -21.60
N SER A 24 7.99 -12.63 -21.13
CA SER A 24 7.93 -13.09 -19.74
C SER A 24 7.64 -11.95 -18.78
N ARG A 25 6.65 -11.11 -19.12
CA ARG A 25 6.32 -9.88 -18.39
C ARG A 25 4.88 -9.92 -17.89
N LEU A 26 4.71 -9.63 -16.61
CA LEU A 26 3.42 -9.32 -15.99
C LEU A 26 3.32 -7.81 -15.84
N SER A 27 2.29 -7.21 -16.40
CA SER A 27 1.92 -5.82 -16.16
C SER A 27 0.62 -5.79 -15.39
N PHE A 28 0.54 -4.96 -14.37
CA PHE A 28 -0.66 -4.81 -13.55
C PHE A 28 -0.96 -3.34 -13.30
N ASP A 29 -2.24 -3.04 -13.13
CA ASP A 29 -2.77 -1.75 -12.74
C ASP A 29 -3.92 -2.00 -11.77
N ILE A 30 -3.66 -1.66 -10.51
CA ILE A 30 -4.58 -1.91 -9.39
C ILE A 30 -4.83 -0.59 -8.69
N GLU A 31 -6.08 -0.22 -8.55
CA GLU A 31 -6.52 0.93 -7.78
C GLU A 31 -7.22 0.46 -6.51
N LEU A 32 -6.69 0.89 -5.38
CA LEU A 32 -7.34 0.77 -4.09
C LEU A 32 -8.21 2.02 -3.87
N PRO A 33 -9.45 1.83 -3.43
CA PRO A 33 -10.32 2.93 -3.04
C PRO A 33 -9.79 3.55 -1.74
N LEU A 34 -10.52 4.54 -1.22
CA LEU A 34 -10.24 5.17 0.08
C LEU A 34 -9.91 4.13 1.15
N ILE A 35 -8.73 4.25 1.75
CA ILE A 35 -8.38 3.50 2.96
C ILE A 35 -8.51 4.45 4.14
N ASP A 36 -9.51 4.20 4.98
CA ASP A 36 -9.68 4.88 6.26
C ASP A 36 -8.98 4.08 7.35
N MET A 37 -7.92 4.67 7.89
CA MET A 37 -7.24 4.17 9.07
C MET A 37 -7.67 5.01 10.27
N GLY A 38 -8.51 4.43 11.12
CA GLY A 38 -8.85 5.02 12.40
C GLY A 38 -7.73 4.78 13.40
N VAL A 39 -7.03 5.84 13.83
CA VAL A 39 -6.18 5.76 15.02
C VAL A 39 -7.11 5.96 16.22
N GLY A 40 -7.53 4.86 16.84
CA GLY A 40 -8.29 4.90 18.09
C GLY A 40 -7.52 5.67 19.15
N THR A 41 -8.22 6.49 19.95
CA THR A 41 -7.69 7.36 21.02
C THR A 41 -6.41 6.81 21.65
N GLY A 42 -5.27 7.37 21.27
CA GLY A 42 -3.94 6.98 21.77
C GLY A 42 -3.18 8.21 22.22
N SER A 43 -2.62 8.16 23.43
CA SER A 43 -1.68 9.18 23.89
C SER A 43 -0.34 8.93 23.21
N VAL A 44 0.04 9.79 22.27
CA VAL A 44 1.39 9.75 21.70
C VAL A 44 2.29 10.58 22.61
N GLU A 45 3.12 9.90 23.40
CA GLU A 45 4.25 10.55 24.06
C GLU A 45 5.41 10.64 23.06
N THR A 46 5.74 11.86 22.64
CA THR A 46 6.89 12.12 21.79
C THR A 46 7.87 13.05 22.49
N THR A 47 9.16 12.74 22.40
CA THR A 47 10.21 13.60 22.94
C THR A 47 10.83 14.37 21.79
N VAL A 48 10.56 15.68 21.74
CA VAL A 48 11.11 16.59 20.74
C VAL A 48 11.92 17.67 21.46
N PHE A 49 13.20 17.81 21.12
CA PHE A 49 14.15 18.71 21.79
C PHE A 49 14.30 18.47 23.32
N GLY A 50 14.26 17.22 23.77
CA GLY A 50 14.40 16.88 25.19
C GLY A 50 13.22 17.30 26.08
N ARG A 51 12.10 17.68 25.46
CA ARG A 51 10.84 17.97 26.13
C ARG A 51 9.84 16.86 25.80
N ASN A 52 9.24 16.30 26.84
CA ASN A 52 8.18 15.31 26.68
C ASN A 52 6.89 16.06 26.29
N PHE A 53 6.37 15.75 25.11
CA PHE A 53 5.08 16.21 24.65
C PHE A 53 4.10 15.05 24.73
N THR A 54 3.11 15.17 25.61
CA THR A 54 1.97 14.26 25.67
C THR A 54 0.87 14.84 24.78
N MET A 55 0.68 14.27 23.60
CA MET A 55 -0.39 14.67 22.68
C MET A 55 -1.54 13.67 22.78
N ASN A 56 -2.66 14.12 23.34
CA ASN A 56 -3.92 13.38 23.32
C ASN A 56 -4.63 13.75 22.02
N SER A 57 -4.42 12.97 20.95
CA SER A 57 -5.08 13.21 19.66
C SER A 57 -5.94 12.01 19.33
N SER A 58 -7.25 12.24 19.21
CA SER A 58 -8.13 11.31 18.50
C SER A 58 -8.14 11.77 17.04
N GLY A 59 -7.87 10.87 16.11
CA GLY A 59 -7.66 11.27 14.72
C GLY A 59 -8.01 10.18 13.73
N LYS A 60 -8.63 10.59 12.62
CA LYS A 60 -8.84 9.74 11.44
C LYS A 60 -7.84 10.15 10.36
N VAL A 61 -7.15 9.16 9.80
CA VAL A 61 -6.30 9.34 8.63
C VAL A 61 -6.96 8.62 7.47
N ALA A 62 -7.27 9.35 6.41
CA ALA A 62 -7.87 8.82 5.20
C ALA A 62 -6.87 8.99 4.05
N VAL A 63 -6.55 7.90 3.36
CA VAL A 63 -5.68 7.92 2.16
C VAL A 63 -6.56 7.71 0.94
N GLN A 64 -6.58 8.70 0.05
CA GLN A 64 -7.46 8.70 -1.12
C GLN A 64 -6.79 8.14 -2.36
N ARG A 65 -7.53 7.27 -3.06
CA ARG A 65 -7.25 6.75 -4.41
C ARG A 65 -5.79 6.37 -4.62
N MET A 66 -5.39 5.29 -3.96
CA MET A 66 -4.07 4.72 -4.17
C MET A 66 -4.08 3.86 -5.43
N ARG A 67 -3.13 4.09 -6.34
CA ARG A 67 -2.99 3.27 -7.55
C ARG A 67 -1.56 2.74 -7.63
N PHE A 68 -1.47 1.46 -7.94
CA PHE A 68 -0.23 0.72 -8.14
C PHE A 68 -0.20 0.28 -9.60
N VAL A 69 0.75 0.81 -10.35
CA VAL A 69 0.99 0.41 -11.74
C VAL A 69 2.37 -0.19 -11.80
N GLY A 70 2.51 -1.40 -12.33
CA GLY A 70 3.80 -2.06 -12.31
C GLY A 70 4.00 -3.07 -13.41
N GLN A 71 5.27 -3.36 -13.66
CA GLN A 71 5.74 -4.37 -14.58
C GLN A 71 6.78 -5.25 -13.90
N ILE A 72 6.52 -6.55 -13.86
CA ILE A 72 7.44 -7.56 -13.33
C ILE A 72 7.88 -8.44 -14.48
N ARG A 73 9.19 -8.60 -14.66
CA ARG A 73 9.76 -9.55 -15.61
C ARG A 73 10.21 -10.80 -14.88
N PHE A 74 9.76 -11.94 -15.35
CA PHE A 74 10.14 -13.24 -14.83
C PHE A 74 11.15 -13.94 -15.72
N VAL A 75 11.93 -14.82 -15.11
CA VAL A 75 12.75 -15.80 -15.78
C VAL A 75 12.29 -17.17 -15.27
N VAL A 76 12.02 -18.07 -16.22
CA VAL A 76 11.67 -19.45 -15.92
C VAL A 76 12.89 -20.31 -16.23
N ASN A 77 13.51 -20.85 -15.18
CA ASN A 77 14.54 -21.89 -15.34
C ASN A 77 13.86 -23.26 -15.20
N ILE A 78 14.19 -24.19 -16.09
CA ILE A 78 13.50 -25.48 -16.22
C ILE A 78 14.36 -26.67 -15.79
N ILE A 79 15.66 -26.47 -15.49
CA ILE A 79 16.61 -27.55 -15.15
C ILE A 79 17.37 -27.15 -13.87
N PRO A 80 17.44 -28.01 -12.83
CA PRO A 80 16.85 -29.35 -12.68
C PRO A 80 15.40 -29.36 -12.17
N LYS A 81 14.82 -28.19 -11.85
CA LYS A 81 13.42 -27.99 -11.44
C LYS A 81 12.88 -26.72 -12.09
N ILE A 82 11.57 -26.65 -12.30
CA ILE A 82 10.89 -25.41 -12.68
C ILE A 82 11.05 -24.41 -11.53
N SER A 83 11.83 -23.35 -11.77
CA SER A 83 11.94 -22.20 -10.88
C SER A 83 11.53 -20.95 -11.64
N ILE A 84 10.58 -20.20 -11.08
CA ILE A 84 10.19 -18.89 -11.59
C ILE A 84 10.83 -17.86 -10.67
N SER A 85 11.63 -16.96 -11.23
CA SER A 85 12.30 -15.90 -10.48
C SER A 85 12.01 -14.54 -11.09
N ALA A 86 11.71 -13.54 -10.27
CA ALA A 86 11.60 -12.17 -10.73
C ALA A 86 13.01 -11.64 -11.07
N ARG A 87 13.21 -11.18 -12.31
CA ARG A 87 14.47 -10.61 -12.78
C ARG A 87 14.52 -9.10 -12.55
N SER A 88 13.39 -8.43 -12.76
CA SER A 88 13.27 -6.99 -12.56
C SER A 88 11.82 -6.65 -12.26
N SER A 89 11.62 -5.64 -11.42
CA SER A 89 10.32 -5.07 -11.11
C SER A 89 10.42 -3.56 -11.20
N ASP A 90 9.47 -2.95 -11.90
CA ASP A 90 9.21 -1.53 -11.90
C ASP A 90 7.79 -1.33 -11.38
N ILE A 91 7.62 -0.54 -10.33
CA ILE A 91 6.34 -0.34 -9.65
C ILE A 91 6.22 1.13 -9.29
N ASP A 92 5.28 1.79 -9.95
CA ASP A 92 4.86 3.14 -9.66
C ASP A 92 3.69 3.12 -8.69
N PHE A 93 3.75 4.02 -7.72
CA PHE A 93 2.72 4.25 -6.75
C PHE A 93 2.26 5.70 -6.81
N THR A 94 0.96 5.91 -6.93
CA THR A 94 0.35 7.25 -6.91
C THR A 94 -0.78 7.30 -5.89
N MET A 95 -0.95 8.44 -5.24
CA MET A 95 -2.09 8.73 -4.37
C MET A 95 -2.58 10.15 -4.64
N ASP A 96 -3.89 10.37 -4.50
CA ASP A 96 -4.48 11.69 -4.69
C ASP A 96 -4.23 12.60 -3.48
N GLY A 97 -4.19 12.04 -2.27
CA GLY A 97 -3.95 12.82 -1.07
C GLY A 97 -4.11 12.04 0.24
N ILE A 98 -3.71 12.70 1.33
CA ILE A 98 -3.88 12.23 2.69
C ILE A 98 -4.69 13.29 3.44
N GLU A 99 -5.83 12.89 3.98
CA GLU A 99 -6.64 13.72 4.86
C GLU A 99 -6.47 13.29 6.31
N VAL A 100 -6.21 14.27 7.17
CA VAL A 100 -6.09 14.05 8.62
C VAL A 100 -7.15 14.90 9.30
N SER A 101 -8.09 14.23 9.96
CA SER A 101 -9.12 14.87 10.77
C SER A 101 -8.84 14.60 12.25
N ALA A 102 -8.64 15.66 13.03
CA ALA A 102 -8.62 15.57 14.49
C ALA A 102 -10.06 15.68 15.02
N GLN A 103 -10.45 14.78 15.92
CA GLN A 103 -11.71 14.83 16.66
C GLN A 103 -11.46 15.37 18.07
#